data_AF-A0A024GRJ5-F1
#
_entry.id   AF-A0A024GRJ5-F1
#
_cell.length_a   1.000
_cell.length_b   1.000
_cell.length_c   1.000
_cell.angle_alpha   90.00
_cell.angle_beta   90.00
_cell.angle_gamma   90.00
#
_symmetry.space_group_name_H-M   'P 1'
#
loop_
_entity.id
_entity.type
_entity.pdbx_description
1 polymer ?
#
loop_
_entity_poly.entity_id
_entity_poly.type
_entity_poly.pdbx_seq_one_letter_code
_entity_poly.pdbx_strand_id
1 'polypeptide(L)'
;MTATGSSLIVAPRSISRDLESRISQSIANIMSKHDISKLTTKFVRQTVEKDVHVSLNNHKEVLKRLMHQELRKIRAQKVAKRVVPAPWRLSQRRQSVKTALNYIYRILLSDSAQFEAFSLHAIQFYHDIQIVENGDIQESCVLYARLLSSIWLKSERLNDFRWDPDSVPSPEQVVELIRSVFTLERVGLSHMYRSALLAFFDKNPPAFSSMHYLGWSPSLGPPSSSDPEKSIYDQVAQAILLTFFAHALNISIGCTTTQIFQYIPDFYPYKSHTELSISEYRSQFHLIYLVVMVVTDFGALRCDQEILPHEYHYLRSQIPWLIVRQDFALLGEAVRSLNCFPGTDHRDLVRRASAMLLTSQQEDGSWKSVNENDMRETYHTTISALTALIQPRWTGFAPSIPELTPLLETNLSAIIESITKNKNALRPSKYVSSPVRNKTRPTGGFGPHPKQISLDARLSHDTRSNKANSLKRTNSDSSSSNSSKSVQNTPSSIPDQELLEDLDKQVKSLQCMLIDAGEVKDISSSLALHVLKTLSGMTLNVEVLKSTGLGRTISKLKKHKDGEVSRSAQILIKKWKKDFFEA
;
A
#
# COMPACT_ATOMS: atom_id res chain seq x y z
N MET A 1 -49.61 38.93 -5.15
CA MET A 1 -49.72 38.07 -3.95
C MET A 1 -50.95 37.20 -4.16
N THR A 2 -50.97 35.89 -3.86
CA THR A 2 -50.02 35.08 -3.05
C THR A 2 -50.02 33.60 -3.46
N ALA A 3 -48.89 32.92 -3.25
CA ALA A 3 -48.75 31.47 -2.98
C ALA A 3 -49.52 30.43 -3.84
N THR A 4 -48.90 29.96 -4.93
CA THR A 4 -49.05 28.56 -5.38
C THR A 4 -48.14 27.66 -4.52
N GLY A 5 -48.72 27.02 -3.50
CA GLY A 5 -47.98 26.13 -2.60
C GLY A 5 -47.71 24.76 -3.21
N SER A 6 -46.48 24.50 -3.65
CA SER A 6 -46.05 23.17 -4.10
C SER A 6 -45.93 22.19 -2.91
N SER A 7 -46.95 21.37 -2.70
CA SER A 7 -47.00 20.35 -1.65
C SER A 7 -46.06 19.18 -1.96
N LEU A 8 -44.80 19.28 -1.52
CA LEU A 8 -43.86 18.16 -1.56
C LEU A 8 -44.41 16.97 -0.77
N ILE A 9 -44.50 15.81 -1.41
CA ILE A 9 -44.94 14.59 -0.75
C ILE A 9 -43.86 14.16 0.24
N VAL A 10 -44.24 13.87 1.49
CA VAL A 10 -43.32 13.34 2.51
C VAL A 10 -42.97 11.91 2.14
N ALA A 11 -41.68 11.63 1.91
CA ALA A 11 -41.22 10.30 1.58
C ALA A 11 -41.49 9.30 2.72
N PRO A 12 -41.90 8.05 2.43
CA PRO A 12 -41.86 6.97 3.40
C PRO A 12 -40.40 6.70 3.83
N ARG A 13 -40.21 6.02 4.97
CA ARG A 13 -38.87 5.80 5.56
C ARG A 13 -37.89 5.06 4.63
N SER A 14 -38.39 4.30 3.65
CA SER A 14 -37.62 3.67 2.58
C SER A 14 -37.97 4.27 1.21
N ILE A 15 -36.95 4.53 0.39
CA ILE A 15 -37.10 4.95 -1.01
C ILE A 15 -37.26 3.69 -1.89
N SER A 16 -38.18 3.72 -2.86
CA SER A 16 -38.33 2.65 -3.86
C SER A 16 -37.29 2.76 -4.98
N ARG A 17 -36.96 1.64 -5.64
CA ARG A 17 -35.98 1.62 -6.76
C ARG A 17 -36.33 2.63 -7.87
N ASP A 18 -37.61 2.77 -8.21
CA ASP A 18 -38.08 3.68 -9.25
C ASP A 18 -37.97 5.16 -8.86
N LEU A 19 -38.04 5.46 -7.56
CA LEU A 19 -37.80 6.78 -7.01
C LEU A 19 -36.29 7.07 -6.94
N GLU A 20 -35.48 6.07 -6.56
CA GLU A 20 -34.02 6.18 -6.55
C GLU A 20 -33.45 6.41 -7.97
N SER A 21 -33.99 5.72 -8.97
CA SER A 21 -33.67 5.91 -10.39
C SER A 21 -33.97 7.34 -10.86
N ARG A 22 -35.16 7.87 -10.53
CA ARG A 22 -35.54 9.26 -10.83
C ARG A 22 -34.62 10.28 -10.14
N ILE A 23 -34.23 10.02 -8.90
CA ILE A 23 -33.26 10.85 -8.16
C ILE A 23 -31.88 10.81 -8.85
N SER A 24 -31.36 9.64 -9.21
CA SER A 24 -30.11 9.47 -9.96
C SER A 24 -30.12 10.27 -11.27
N GLN A 25 -31.22 10.21 -12.03
CA GLN A 25 -31.32 10.90 -13.32
C GLN A 25 -31.45 12.42 -13.17
N SER A 26 -32.16 12.92 -12.15
CA SER A 26 -32.15 14.36 -11.80
C SER A 26 -30.75 14.83 -11.39
N ILE A 27 -30.03 14.05 -10.56
CA ILE A 27 -28.63 14.33 -10.19
C ILE A 27 -27.73 14.40 -11.44
N ALA A 28 -27.83 13.43 -12.36
CA ALA A 28 -27.07 13.45 -13.61
C ALA A 28 -27.39 14.69 -14.47
N ASN A 29 -28.65 15.11 -14.54
CA ASN A 29 -29.08 16.33 -15.23
C ASN A 29 -28.55 17.62 -14.56
N ILE A 30 -28.47 17.66 -13.24
CA ILE A 30 -27.84 18.76 -12.49
C ILE A 30 -26.34 18.80 -12.78
N MET A 31 -25.67 17.65 -12.74
CA MET A 31 -24.22 17.53 -12.91
C MET A 31 -23.71 17.74 -14.36
N SER A 32 -24.59 17.62 -15.36
CA SER A 32 -24.28 17.99 -16.74
C SER A 32 -24.42 19.50 -17.03
N LYS A 33 -25.28 20.20 -16.28
CA LYS A 33 -25.57 21.64 -16.45
C LYS A 33 -24.76 22.56 -15.53
N HIS A 34 -24.29 22.07 -14.39
CA HIS A 34 -23.61 22.88 -13.38
C HIS A 34 -22.14 22.50 -13.16
N ASP A 35 -21.35 23.50 -12.79
CA ASP A 35 -19.96 23.34 -12.35
C ASP A 35 -19.91 22.49 -11.07
N ILE A 36 -19.28 21.30 -11.18
CA ILE A 36 -19.18 20.29 -10.12
C ILE A 36 -18.53 20.88 -8.85
N SER A 37 -17.61 21.85 -8.98
CA SER A 37 -16.96 22.49 -7.82
C SER A 37 -17.90 23.32 -6.94
N LYS A 38 -19.10 23.63 -7.44
CA LYS A 38 -20.11 24.47 -6.78
C LYS A 38 -21.32 23.66 -6.29
N LEU A 39 -21.36 22.36 -6.55
CA LEU A 39 -22.47 21.48 -6.15
C LEU A 39 -22.37 21.10 -4.67
N THR A 40 -23.11 21.82 -3.83
CA THR A 40 -23.33 21.44 -2.43
C THR A 40 -24.49 20.44 -2.31
N THR A 41 -24.45 19.53 -1.33
CA THR A 41 -25.54 18.58 -1.07
C THR A 41 -26.88 19.29 -0.82
N LYS A 42 -26.86 20.50 -0.26
CA LYS A 42 -28.05 21.35 -0.07
C LYS A 42 -28.63 21.79 -1.42
N PHE A 43 -27.80 22.29 -2.34
CA PHE A 43 -28.24 22.71 -3.68
C PHE A 43 -28.76 21.52 -4.49
N VAL A 44 -28.03 20.40 -4.51
CA VAL A 44 -28.47 19.18 -5.21
C VAL A 44 -29.81 18.71 -4.66
N ARG A 45 -29.96 18.61 -3.33
CA ARG A 45 -31.24 18.24 -2.70
C ARG A 45 -32.36 19.20 -3.09
N GLN A 46 -32.19 20.51 -2.97
CA GLN A 46 -33.24 21.50 -3.28
C GLN A 46 -33.66 21.51 -4.76
N THR A 47 -32.83 21.01 -5.68
CA THR A 47 -33.17 20.89 -7.10
C THR A 47 -33.83 19.53 -7.39
N VAL A 48 -33.32 18.42 -6.81
CA VAL A 48 -33.97 17.10 -6.91
C VAL A 48 -35.36 17.10 -6.25
N GLU A 49 -35.53 17.75 -5.09
CA GLU A 49 -36.83 17.92 -4.42
C GLU A 49 -37.85 18.64 -5.33
N LYS A 50 -37.40 19.49 -6.25
CA LYS A 50 -38.24 20.14 -7.28
C LYS A 50 -38.52 19.25 -8.47
N ASP A 51 -37.51 18.58 -9.03
CA ASP A 51 -37.67 17.69 -10.19
C ASP A 51 -38.54 16.46 -9.89
N VAL A 52 -38.45 15.94 -8.66
CA VAL A 52 -39.05 14.65 -8.25
C VAL A 52 -40.31 14.85 -7.38
N HIS A 53 -40.60 16.09 -6.94
CA HIS A 53 -41.76 16.49 -6.11
C HIS A 53 -41.90 15.77 -4.75
N VAL A 54 -40.82 15.14 -4.28
CA VAL A 54 -40.74 14.40 -3.01
C VAL A 54 -39.75 15.10 -2.07
N SER A 55 -40.09 15.20 -0.78
CA SER A 55 -39.21 15.75 0.25
C SER A 55 -38.10 14.77 0.62
N LEU A 56 -36.84 15.18 0.49
CA LEU A 56 -35.65 14.34 0.70
C LEU A 56 -34.84 14.75 1.94
N ASN A 57 -35.42 15.56 2.83
CA ASN A 57 -34.81 16.00 4.10
C ASN A 57 -34.17 14.83 4.89
N ASN A 58 -34.85 13.69 4.96
CA ASN A 58 -34.42 12.51 5.74
C ASN A 58 -33.47 11.57 4.97
N HIS A 59 -33.25 11.78 3.67
CA HIS A 59 -32.54 10.86 2.78
C HIS A 59 -31.17 11.39 2.31
N LYS A 60 -30.55 12.24 3.15
CA LYS A 60 -29.24 12.87 2.92
C LYS A 60 -28.15 11.91 2.45
N GLU A 61 -28.11 10.70 3.00
CA GLU A 61 -27.07 9.71 2.71
C GLU A 61 -27.32 8.97 1.38
N VAL A 62 -28.58 8.75 0.98
CA VAL A 62 -28.93 8.26 -0.37
C VAL A 62 -28.54 9.31 -1.41
N LEU A 63 -28.83 10.58 -1.14
CA LEU A 63 -28.43 11.72 -1.99
C LEU A 63 -26.91 11.83 -2.14
N LYS A 64 -26.14 11.66 -1.05
CA LYS A 64 -24.68 11.56 -1.10
C LYS A 64 -24.24 10.39 -1.98
N ARG A 65 -24.76 9.17 -1.76
CA ARG A 65 -24.37 7.95 -2.51
C ARG A 65 -24.53 8.16 -4.01
N LEU A 66 -25.72 8.56 -4.44
CA LEU A 66 -26.04 8.80 -5.85
C LEU A 66 -25.22 9.94 -6.45
N MET A 67 -25.00 11.02 -5.71
CA MET A 67 -24.12 12.11 -6.14
C MET A 67 -22.68 11.63 -6.36
N HIS A 68 -22.10 10.83 -5.47
CA HIS A 68 -20.77 10.24 -5.68
C HIS A 68 -20.75 9.19 -6.81
N GLN A 69 -21.86 8.48 -7.05
CA GLN A 69 -22.00 7.54 -8.17
C GLN A 69 -21.99 8.27 -9.52
N GLU A 70 -22.76 9.34 -9.69
CA GLU A 70 -22.72 10.17 -10.91
C GLU A 70 -21.40 10.93 -11.05
N LEU A 71 -20.80 11.40 -9.95
CA LEU A 71 -19.49 12.06 -9.98
C LEU A 71 -18.39 11.09 -10.44
N ARG A 72 -18.42 9.83 -9.98
CA ARG A 72 -17.57 8.74 -10.49
C ARG A 72 -17.82 8.45 -11.98
N LYS A 73 -19.08 8.31 -12.43
CA LYS A 73 -19.41 8.14 -13.87
C LYS A 73 -18.85 9.28 -14.74
N ILE A 74 -19.00 10.54 -14.31
CA ILE A 74 -18.51 11.71 -15.05
C ILE A 74 -16.97 11.78 -15.05
N ARG A 75 -16.31 11.47 -13.93
CA ARG A 75 -14.84 11.33 -13.88
C ARG A 75 -14.35 10.19 -14.76
N ALA A 76 -15.02 9.04 -14.73
CA ALA A 76 -14.73 7.87 -15.55
C ALA A 76 -14.77 8.23 -17.04
N GLN A 77 -15.86 8.84 -17.52
CA GLN A 77 -16.01 9.34 -18.89
C GLN A 77 -14.95 10.39 -19.25
N LYS A 78 -14.68 11.37 -18.38
CA LYS A 78 -13.65 12.41 -18.60
C LYS A 78 -12.24 11.83 -18.71
N VAL A 79 -11.94 10.73 -18.02
CA VAL A 79 -10.66 10.03 -18.14
C VAL A 79 -10.64 9.08 -19.35
N ALA A 80 -11.74 8.42 -19.69
CA ALA A 80 -11.85 7.60 -20.91
C ALA A 80 -11.68 8.44 -22.20
N LYS A 81 -12.09 9.72 -22.16
CA LYS A 81 -11.85 10.69 -23.25
C LYS A 81 -10.42 11.28 -23.27
N ARG A 82 -9.54 10.95 -22.31
CA ARG A 82 -8.12 11.32 -22.40
C ARG A 82 -7.39 10.24 -23.18
N VAL A 83 -6.64 10.64 -24.20
CA VAL A 83 -5.66 9.78 -24.87
C VAL A 83 -4.71 9.23 -23.79
N VAL A 84 -4.72 7.90 -23.60
CA VAL A 84 -3.76 7.23 -22.71
C VAL A 84 -2.38 7.37 -23.37
N PRO A 85 -1.40 8.04 -22.73
CA PRO A 85 -0.09 8.24 -23.36
C PRO A 85 0.59 6.90 -23.66
N ALA A 86 1.33 6.85 -24.78
CA ALA A 86 2.00 5.64 -25.22
C ALA A 86 2.82 4.97 -24.08
N PRO A 87 2.66 3.66 -23.86
CA PRO A 87 3.33 2.96 -22.77
C PRO A 87 4.85 3.07 -22.85
N TRP A 88 5.49 3.42 -21.73
CA TRP A 88 6.93 3.60 -21.67
C TRP A 88 7.67 2.30 -22.01
N ARG A 89 8.57 2.36 -23.00
CA ARG A 89 9.33 1.23 -23.58
C ARG A 89 8.47 0.00 -23.92
N LEU A 90 7.33 0.21 -24.58
CA LEU A 90 6.38 -0.84 -24.97
C LEU A 90 7.04 -2.09 -25.60
N SER A 91 7.97 -1.93 -26.55
CA SER A 91 8.66 -3.06 -27.19
C SER A 91 9.53 -3.87 -26.23
N GLN A 92 10.37 -3.22 -25.42
CA GLN A 92 11.20 -3.89 -24.41
C GLN A 92 10.31 -4.58 -23.36
N ARG A 93 9.20 -3.95 -22.94
CA ARG A 93 8.21 -4.58 -22.03
C ARG A 93 7.59 -5.82 -22.65
N ARG A 94 7.15 -5.78 -23.91
CA ARG A 94 6.54 -6.95 -24.56
C ARG A 94 7.53 -8.11 -24.70
N GLN A 95 8.78 -7.84 -25.05
CA GLN A 95 9.80 -8.89 -25.12
C GLN A 95 10.09 -9.47 -23.73
N SER A 96 10.30 -8.62 -22.73
CA SER A 96 10.55 -9.02 -21.33
C SER A 96 9.43 -9.90 -20.77
N VAL A 97 8.17 -9.50 -20.96
CA VAL A 97 6.98 -10.27 -20.60
C VAL A 97 6.95 -11.62 -21.32
N LYS A 98 7.17 -11.67 -22.65
CA LYS A 98 7.19 -12.93 -23.40
C LYS A 98 8.24 -13.92 -22.88
N THR A 99 9.48 -13.46 -22.63
CA THR A 99 10.54 -14.33 -22.10
C THR A 99 10.13 -14.90 -20.73
N ALA A 100 9.55 -14.07 -19.86
CA ALA A 100 9.10 -14.49 -18.53
C ALA A 100 7.88 -15.43 -18.56
N LEU A 101 6.90 -15.22 -19.46
CA LEU A 101 5.77 -16.14 -19.65
C LEU A 101 6.29 -17.52 -20.10
N ASN A 102 7.24 -17.55 -21.03
CA ASN A 102 7.87 -18.79 -21.47
C ASN A 102 8.74 -19.43 -20.38
N TYR A 103 9.42 -18.65 -19.54
CA TYR A 103 10.14 -19.15 -18.36
C TYR A 103 9.20 -19.89 -17.41
N ILE A 104 8.11 -19.22 -16.98
CA ILE A 104 7.12 -19.78 -16.05
C ILE A 104 6.50 -21.06 -16.62
N TYR A 105 6.17 -21.08 -17.92
CA TYR A 105 5.66 -22.28 -18.58
C TYR A 105 6.69 -23.41 -18.58
N ARG A 106 7.96 -23.12 -18.87
CA ARG A 106 9.02 -24.14 -18.95
C ARG A 106 9.41 -24.74 -17.60
N ILE A 107 9.51 -23.95 -16.52
CA ILE A 107 9.82 -24.50 -15.18
C ILE A 107 8.72 -25.48 -14.73
N LEU A 108 7.45 -25.13 -14.91
CA LEU A 108 6.32 -25.99 -14.57
C LEU A 108 6.21 -27.25 -15.45
N LEU A 109 6.81 -27.27 -16.65
CA LEU A 109 6.94 -28.50 -17.44
C LEU A 109 8.16 -29.37 -17.08
N SER A 110 9.17 -28.78 -16.43
CA SER A 110 10.47 -29.43 -16.22
C SER A 110 10.64 -30.01 -14.81
N ASP A 111 9.83 -29.55 -13.85
CA ASP A 111 9.88 -29.95 -12.44
C ASP A 111 8.45 -30.24 -11.94
N SER A 112 8.20 -31.49 -11.53
CA SER A 112 6.88 -31.93 -11.06
C SER A 112 6.51 -31.34 -9.69
N ALA A 113 7.48 -31.07 -8.82
CA ALA A 113 7.24 -30.46 -7.52
C ALA A 113 6.84 -28.97 -7.68
N GLN A 114 7.42 -28.28 -8.68
CA GLN A 114 6.98 -26.94 -9.07
C GLN A 114 5.58 -26.99 -9.73
N PHE A 115 5.32 -27.97 -10.60
CA PHE A 115 3.99 -28.16 -11.18
C PHE A 115 2.91 -28.38 -10.10
N GLU A 116 3.16 -29.30 -9.16
CA GLU A 116 2.23 -29.59 -8.07
C GLU A 116 1.99 -28.38 -7.17
N ALA A 117 3.04 -27.67 -6.77
CA ALA A 117 2.93 -26.49 -5.91
C ALA A 117 2.17 -25.34 -6.58
N PHE A 118 2.33 -25.15 -7.89
CA PHE A 118 2.04 -23.85 -8.52
C PHE A 118 1.19 -23.86 -9.79
N SER A 119 0.89 -25.02 -10.39
CA SER A 119 0.11 -25.13 -11.63
C SER A 119 -1.22 -24.36 -11.61
N LEU A 120 -2.06 -24.51 -10.58
CA LEU A 120 -3.33 -23.78 -10.46
C LEU A 120 -3.13 -22.25 -10.38
N HIS A 121 -2.10 -21.80 -9.65
CA HIS A 121 -1.76 -20.38 -9.57
C HIS A 121 -1.30 -19.84 -10.94
N ALA A 122 -0.48 -20.60 -11.66
CA ALA A 122 -0.01 -20.24 -12.99
C ALA A 122 -1.16 -20.19 -14.02
N ILE A 123 -2.08 -21.17 -14.00
CA ILE A 123 -3.26 -21.18 -14.88
C ILE A 123 -4.13 -19.93 -14.63
N GLN A 124 -4.41 -19.61 -13.37
CA GLN A 124 -5.16 -18.39 -13.01
C GLN A 124 -4.42 -17.11 -13.42
N PHE A 125 -3.11 -17.06 -13.20
CA PHE A 125 -2.24 -15.94 -13.61
C PHE A 125 -2.26 -15.71 -15.13
N TYR A 126 -2.12 -16.77 -15.94
CA TYR A 126 -2.25 -16.66 -17.39
C TYR A 126 -3.67 -16.24 -17.80
N HIS A 127 -4.70 -16.78 -17.14
CA HIS A 127 -6.09 -16.41 -17.36
C HIS A 127 -6.34 -14.91 -17.11
N ASP A 128 -5.79 -14.33 -16.05
CA ASP A 128 -6.05 -12.93 -15.72
C ASP A 128 -5.23 -11.97 -16.61
N ILE A 129 -4.07 -12.40 -17.10
CA ILE A 129 -3.29 -11.65 -18.10
C ILE A 129 -3.99 -11.62 -19.48
N GLN A 130 -4.56 -12.74 -19.96
CA GLN A 130 -5.27 -12.76 -21.27
C GLN A 130 -6.51 -11.84 -21.31
N ILE A 131 -7.10 -11.48 -20.16
CA ILE A 131 -8.21 -10.51 -20.11
C ILE A 131 -7.68 -9.09 -20.40
N VAL A 132 -6.53 -8.74 -19.84
CA VAL A 132 -6.04 -7.37 -19.74
C VAL A 132 -4.97 -6.98 -20.76
N GLU A 133 -4.37 -7.93 -21.49
CA GLU A 133 -3.45 -7.69 -22.61
C GLU A 133 -4.10 -7.96 -23.98
N ASN A 134 -3.33 -7.81 -25.07
CA ASN A 134 -3.80 -8.15 -26.43
C ASN A 134 -2.70 -8.67 -27.37
N GLY A 135 -3.14 -9.43 -28.38
CA GLY A 135 -2.28 -10.01 -29.43
C GLY A 135 -1.33 -11.07 -28.87
N ASP A 136 -0.08 -11.03 -29.33
CA ASP A 136 0.96 -12.02 -29.03
C ASP A 136 1.13 -12.41 -27.54
N ILE A 137 0.99 -11.49 -26.59
CA ILE A 137 1.02 -11.80 -25.14
C ILE A 137 -0.26 -12.56 -24.72
N GLN A 138 -1.42 -12.09 -25.17
CA GLN A 138 -2.72 -12.69 -24.89
C GLN A 138 -2.80 -14.11 -25.49
N GLU A 139 -2.32 -14.30 -26.72
CA GLU A 139 -2.26 -15.60 -27.41
C GLU A 139 -1.40 -16.60 -26.66
N SER A 140 -0.20 -16.21 -26.20
CA SER A 140 0.65 -17.05 -25.34
C SER A 140 -0.03 -17.40 -24.01
N CYS A 141 -0.71 -16.44 -23.37
CA CYS A 141 -1.45 -16.68 -22.13
C CYS A 141 -2.62 -17.67 -22.33
N VAL A 142 -3.42 -17.52 -23.39
CA VAL A 142 -4.49 -18.47 -23.77
C VAL A 142 -3.92 -19.88 -23.96
N LEU A 143 -2.77 -19.98 -24.65
CA LEU A 143 -2.12 -21.25 -24.96
C LEU A 143 -1.55 -21.92 -23.70
N TYR A 144 -0.73 -21.21 -22.92
CA TYR A 144 -0.09 -21.75 -21.71
C TYR A 144 -1.11 -22.13 -20.64
N ALA A 145 -2.18 -21.32 -20.44
CA ALA A 145 -3.27 -21.67 -19.54
C ALA A 145 -3.90 -23.01 -19.94
N ARG A 146 -4.34 -23.15 -21.21
CA ARG A 146 -4.99 -24.36 -21.72
C ARG A 146 -4.08 -25.59 -21.68
N LEU A 147 -2.79 -25.44 -22.00
CA LEU A 147 -1.84 -26.55 -21.96
C LEU A 147 -1.58 -27.01 -20.52
N LEU A 148 -1.33 -26.09 -19.57
CA LEU A 148 -1.14 -26.45 -18.16
C LEU A 148 -2.41 -27.05 -17.55
N SER A 149 -3.60 -26.54 -17.87
CA SER A 149 -4.87 -27.17 -17.44
C SER A 149 -5.07 -28.56 -18.03
N SER A 150 -4.65 -28.79 -19.29
CA SER A 150 -4.74 -30.10 -19.95
C SER A 150 -3.78 -31.13 -19.37
N ILE A 151 -2.69 -30.67 -18.74
CA ILE A 151 -1.76 -31.52 -17.97
C ILE A 151 -2.31 -31.73 -16.55
N TRP A 152 -2.84 -30.69 -15.92
CA TRP A 152 -3.42 -30.75 -14.57
C TRP A 152 -4.59 -31.74 -14.49
N LEU A 153 -5.49 -31.71 -15.48
CA LEU A 153 -6.60 -32.66 -15.65
C LEU A 153 -6.15 -34.12 -15.92
N LYS A 154 -4.86 -34.35 -16.15
CA LYS A 154 -4.25 -35.69 -16.31
C LYS A 154 -3.26 -36.03 -15.19
N SER A 155 -3.03 -35.11 -14.25
CA SER A 155 -2.08 -35.32 -13.15
C SER A 155 -2.63 -36.32 -12.15
N GLU A 156 -1.78 -37.15 -11.57
CA GLU A 156 -2.18 -38.15 -10.58
C GLU A 156 -2.82 -37.51 -9.35
N ARG A 157 -2.47 -36.25 -9.05
CA ARG A 157 -3.09 -35.40 -8.02
C ARG A 157 -4.60 -35.21 -8.19
N LEU A 158 -5.17 -35.37 -9.39
CA LEU A 158 -6.62 -35.37 -9.57
C LEU A 158 -7.29 -36.62 -8.96
N ASN A 159 -6.54 -37.72 -8.81
CA ASN A 159 -6.98 -38.93 -8.10
C ASN A 159 -6.87 -38.76 -6.58
N ASP A 160 -5.99 -37.90 -6.06
CA ASP A 160 -5.96 -37.55 -4.62
C ASP A 160 -7.21 -36.77 -4.19
N PHE A 161 -7.83 -36.05 -5.14
CA PHE A 161 -9.15 -35.43 -4.98
C PHE A 161 -10.30 -36.39 -5.32
N ARG A 162 -10.08 -37.71 -5.34
CA ARG A 162 -11.15 -38.69 -5.59
C ARG A 162 -12.20 -38.62 -4.49
N TRP A 163 -13.24 -37.85 -4.77
CA TRP A 163 -14.42 -37.70 -3.92
C TRP A 163 -15.22 -39.01 -3.93
N ASP A 164 -14.94 -39.88 -2.97
CA ASP A 164 -15.75 -41.06 -2.69
C ASP A 164 -17.12 -40.59 -2.14
N PRO A 165 -18.26 -40.94 -2.79
CA PRO A 165 -19.60 -40.52 -2.34
C PRO A 165 -19.94 -40.91 -0.90
N ASP A 166 -19.37 -42.01 -0.40
CA ASP A 166 -19.61 -42.51 0.95
C ASP A 166 -18.66 -41.90 1.99
N SER A 167 -17.73 -41.05 1.55
CA SER A 167 -16.77 -40.33 2.42
C SER A 167 -17.22 -38.89 2.74
N VAL A 168 -16.69 -38.36 3.85
CA VAL A 168 -16.69 -36.92 4.12
C VAL A 168 -15.27 -36.41 3.86
N PRO A 169 -15.05 -35.51 2.88
CA PRO A 169 -13.73 -34.97 2.58
C PRO A 169 -13.27 -34.03 3.69
N SER A 170 -11.96 -33.78 3.78
CA SER A 170 -11.41 -32.77 4.70
C SER A 170 -11.74 -31.33 4.26
N PRO A 171 -11.75 -30.35 5.17
CA PRO A 171 -11.91 -28.94 4.80
C PRO A 171 -10.88 -28.46 3.78
N GLU A 172 -9.64 -28.95 3.86
CA GLU A 172 -8.53 -28.63 2.97
C GLU A 172 -8.76 -29.19 1.55
N GLN A 173 -9.26 -30.43 1.44
CA GLN A 173 -9.66 -31.01 0.16
C GLN A 173 -10.78 -30.20 -0.50
N VAL A 174 -11.76 -29.73 0.28
CA VAL A 174 -12.85 -28.87 -0.23
C VAL A 174 -12.32 -27.50 -0.66
N VAL A 175 -11.39 -26.89 0.09
CA VAL A 175 -10.74 -25.61 -0.25
C VAL A 175 -9.95 -25.71 -1.55
N GLU A 176 -9.15 -26.76 -1.72
CA GLU A 176 -8.38 -26.98 -2.95
C GLU A 176 -9.27 -27.32 -4.14
N LEU A 177 -10.38 -28.03 -3.93
CA LEU A 177 -11.38 -28.26 -4.98
C LEU A 177 -12.14 -26.98 -5.37
N ILE A 178 -12.47 -26.10 -4.43
CA ILE A 178 -13.01 -24.75 -4.74
C ILE A 178 -12.03 -23.98 -5.62
N ARG A 179 -10.73 -24.02 -5.28
CA ARG A 179 -9.65 -23.37 -6.04
C ARG A 179 -9.51 -23.96 -7.46
N SER A 180 -9.46 -25.29 -7.60
CA SER A 180 -9.29 -25.93 -8.91
C SER A 180 -10.52 -25.77 -9.81
N VAL A 181 -11.74 -25.89 -9.27
CA VAL A 181 -12.99 -25.64 -10.00
C VAL A 181 -13.04 -24.22 -10.52
N PHE A 182 -12.77 -23.21 -9.67
CA PHE A 182 -12.73 -21.80 -10.06
C PHE A 182 -11.72 -21.53 -11.19
N THR A 183 -10.50 -22.04 -11.05
CA THR A 183 -9.42 -21.85 -12.02
C THR A 183 -9.74 -22.52 -13.37
N LEU A 184 -10.32 -23.73 -13.37
CA LEU A 184 -10.66 -24.43 -14.61
C LEU A 184 -11.90 -23.84 -15.31
N GLU A 185 -12.95 -23.47 -14.57
CA GLU A 185 -14.14 -22.85 -15.17
C GLU A 185 -13.78 -21.51 -15.86
N ARG A 186 -12.88 -20.70 -15.28
CA ARG A 186 -12.39 -19.45 -15.90
C ARG A 186 -11.68 -19.68 -17.24
N VAL A 187 -10.92 -20.77 -17.42
CA VAL A 187 -10.30 -21.10 -18.74
C VAL A 187 -11.24 -21.85 -19.70
N GLY A 188 -12.50 -22.06 -19.31
CA GLY A 188 -13.53 -22.73 -20.13
C GLY A 188 -13.47 -24.26 -20.09
N LEU A 189 -12.96 -24.85 -19.00
CA LEU A 189 -12.87 -26.29 -18.80
C LEU A 189 -13.74 -26.73 -17.61
N SER A 190 -14.55 -27.77 -17.80
CA SER A 190 -15.38 -28.33 -16.73
C SER A 190 -14.55 -29.22 -15.80
N HIS A 191 -14.68 -29.01 -14.49
CA HIS A 191 -14.03 -29.82 -13.47
C HIS A 191 -14.94 -31.01 -13.09
N MET A 192 -14.45 -32.25 -13.16
CA MET A 192 -15.30 -33.45 -12.99
C MET A 192 -16.11 -33.49 -11.69
N TYR A 193 -15.53 -33.08 -10.57
CA TYR A 193 -16.22 -33.01 -9.27
C TYR A 193 -17.09 -31.76 -9.05
N ARG A 194 -17.35 -30.92 -10.06
CA ARG A 194 -18.16 -29.69 -9.89
C ARG A 194 -19.56 -29.97 -9.35
N SER A 195 -20.24 -30.99 -9.88
CA SER A 195 -21.59 -31.36 -9.41
C SER A 195 -21.57 -31.95 -7.99
N ALA A 196 -20.50 -32.68 -7.63
CA ALA A 196 -20.32 -33.21 -6.27
C ALA A 196 -20.05 -32.09 -5.25
N LEU A 197 -19.24 -31.09 -5.63
CA LEU A 197 -18.98 -29.90 -4.83
C LEU A 197 -20.28 -29.11 -4.55
N LEU A 198 -21.13 -28.90 -5.56
CA LEU A 198 -22.44 -28.27 -5.36
C LEU A 198 -23.32 -29.11 -4.42
N ALA A 199 -23.52 -30.39 -4.73
CA ALA A 199 -24.33 -31.29 -3.91
C ALA A 199 -23.83 -31.48 -2.47
N PHE A 200 -22.56 -31.15 -2.18
CA PHE A 200 -22.01 -31.09 -0.83
C PHE A 200 -22.42 -29.82 -0.08
N PHE A 201 -22.41 -28.66 -0.74
CA PHE A 201 -22.84 -27.39 -0.16
C PHE A 201 -24.36 -27.22 -0.08
N ASP A 202 -25.12 -27.95 -0.90
CA ASP A 202 -26.59 -28.04 -0.80
C ASP A 202 -27.06 -28.88 0.41
N LYS A 203 -26.16 -29.61 1.10
CA LYS A 203 -26.49 -30.41 2.29
C LYS A 203 -26.97 -29.51 3.43
N ASN A 204 -28.11 -29.88 4.03
CA ASN A 204 -28.71 -29.19 5.16
C ASN A 204 -28.89 -30.19 6.33
N PRO A 205 -28.22 -29.98 7.49
CA PRO A 205 -27.26 -28.91 7.79
C PRO A 205 -25.96 -29.01 6.96
N PRO A 206 -25.24 -27.90 6.76
CA PRO A 206 -23.95 -27.90 6.07
C PRO A 206 -22.90 -28.68 6.89
N ALA A 207 -22.08 -29.48 6.20
CA ALA A 207 -21.09 -30.35 6.85
C ALA A 207 -19.97 -29.57 7.58
N PHE A 208 -19.61 -28.39 7.07
CA PHE A 208 -18.57 -27.53 7.63
C PHE A 208 -19.03 -26.07 7.72
N SER A 209 -18.56 -25.38 8.76
CA SER A 209 -18.70 -23.93 8.93
C SER A 209 -17.43 -23.18 8.50
N SER A 210 -17.50 -21.86 8.38
CA SER A 210 -16.35 -20.97 8.10
C SER A 210 -15.14 -21.25 9.00
N MET A 211 -15.37 -21.59 10.27
CA MET A 211 -14.33 -21.98 11.23
C MET A 211 -13.44 -23.13 10.72
N HIS A 212 -14.01 -24.10 10.00
CA HIS A 212 -13.28 -25.26 9.47
C HIS A 212 -12.43 -24.90 8.25
N TYR A 213 -12.93 -23.96 7.41
CA TYR A 213 -12.25 -23.55 6.18
C TYR A 213 -11.19 -22.45 6.40
N LEU A 214 -11.36 -21.62 7.43
CA LEU A 214 -10.52 -20.45 7.68
C LEU A 214 -9.64 -20.57 8.94
N GLY A 215 -9.95 -21.49 9.86
CA GLY A 215 -9.33 -21.53 11.19
C GLY A 215 -9.85 -20.45 12.16
N TRP A 216 -10.78 -19.59 11.73
CA TRP A 216 -11.47 -18.58 12.54
C TRP A 216 -12.89 -18.35 12.01
N SER A 217 -13.75 -17.69 12.80
CA SER A 217 -15.13 -17.38 12.38
C SER A 217 -15.37 -15.88 12.20
N PRO A 218 -15.59 -15.39 10.97
CA PRO A 218 -15.92 -13.99 10.67
C PRO A 218 -17.27 -13.47 11.22
N SER A 219 -17.97 -14.28 12.03
CA SER A 219 -19.13 -13.85 12.82
C SER A 219 -18.80 -13.53 14.28
N LEU A 220 -17.59 -13.88 14.76
CA LEU A 220 -17.18 -13.72 16.16
C LEU A 220 -16.16 -12.59 16.37
N GLY A 221 -15.37 -12.26 15.35
CA GLY A 221 -14.30 -11.26 15.41
C GLY A 221 -13.24 -11.51 14.34
N PRO A 222 -12.23 -10.63 14.20
CA PRO A 222 -11.06 -10.88 13.36
C PRO A 222 -10.21 -12.04 13.91
N PRO A 223 -9.31 -12.65 13.10
CA PRO A 223 -8.44 -13.73 13.56
C PRO A 223 -7.45 -13.25 14.63
N SER A 224 -7.31 -14.03 15.70
CA SER A 224 -6.37 -13.78 16.80
C SER A 224 -5.01 -14.43 16.56
N SER A 225 -3.92 -13.75 16.94
CA SER A 225 -2.55 -14.32 16.95
C SER A 225 -2.33 -15.30 18.13
N SER A 226 -3.22 -16.26 18.31
CA SER A 226 -3.06 -17.35 19.28
C SER A 226 -2.02 -18.38 18.85
N ASP A 227 -1.66 -18.37 17.57
CA ASP A 227 -0.59 -19.15 16.96
C ASP A 227 0.52 -18.19 16.49
N PRO A 228 1.74 -18.24 17.07
CA PRO A 228 2.83 -17.33 16.71
C PRO A 228 3.48 -17.67 15.36
N GLU A 229 3.18 -18.83 14.74
CA GLU A 229 3.68 -19.20 13.42
C GLU A 229 2.77 -18.70 12.28
N LYS A 230 1.54 -18.26 12.59
CA LYS A 230 0.54 -17.84 11.59
C LYS A 230 0.24 -16.35 11.64
N SER A 231 0.87 -15.59 10.75
CA SER A 231 0.58 -14.16 10.53
C SER A 231 -0.93 -13.90 10.43
N ILE A 232 -1.44 -12.91 11.16
CA ILE A 232 -2.85 -12.46 11.03
C ILE A 232 -3.10 -11.97 9.61
N TYR A 233 -2.11 -11.31 8.99
CA TYR A 233 -2.23 -10.79 7.63
C TYR A 233 -2.44 -11.91 6.61
N ASP A 234 -1.71 -13.03 6.72
CA ASP A 234 -1.88 -14.19 5.84
C ASP A 234 -3.22 -14.91 6.07
N GLN A 235 -3.68 -15.03 7.33
CA GLN A 235 -5.00 -15.59 7.65
C GLN A 235 -6.15 -14.80 7.00
N VAL A 236 -6.07 -13.46 7.00
CA VAL A 236 -7.06 -12.60 6.33
C VAL A 236 -6.88 -12.64 4.81
N ALA A 237 -5.65 -12.69 4.30
CA ALA A 237 -5.36 -12.79 2.88
C ALA A 237 -5.95 -14.06 2.24
N GLN A 238 -5.76 -15.23 2.87
CA GLN A 238 -6.35 -16.49 2.41
C GLN A 238 -7.89 -16.47 2.54
N ALA A 239 -8.44 -15.86 3.60
CA ALA A 239 -9.89 -15.72 3.75
C ALA A 239 -10.52 -14.82 2.66
N ILE A 240 -9.84 -13.74 2.26
CA ILE A 240 -10.23 -12.88 1.13
C ILE A 240 -10.25 -13.69 -0.18
N LEU A 241 -9.19 -14.46 -0.44
CA LEU A 241 -9.03 -15.22 -1.67
C LEU A 241 -10.06 -16.36 -1.77
N LEU A 242 -10.25 -17.11 -0.68
CA LEU A 242 -11.23 -18.20 -0.64
C LEU A 242 -12.68 -17.70 -0.72
N THR A 243 -13.03 -16.61 -0.02
CA THR A 243 -14.39 -16.05 -0.14
C THR A 243 -14.65 -15.48 -1.53
N PHE A 244 -13.64 -14.93 -2.22
CA PHE A 244 -13.75 -14.53 -3.63
C PHE A 244 -14.01 -15.72 -4.57
N PHE A 245 -13.25 -16.82 -4.44
CA PHE A 245 -13.50 -18.03 -5.24
C PHE A 245 -14.89 -18.63 -4.97
N ALA A 246 -15.28 -18.73 -3.69
CA ALA A 246 -16.59 -19.24 -3.30
C ALA A 246 -17.74 -18.36 -3.85
N HIS A 247 -17.63 -17.03 -3.76
CA HIS A 247 -18.58 -16.10 -4.36
C HIS A 247 -18.72 -16.32 -5.87
N ALA A 248 -17.60 -16.39 -6.60
CA ALA A 248 -17.62 -16.59 -8.05
C ALA A 248 -18.24 -17.94 -8.48
N LEU A 249 -18.11 -18.99 -7.66
CA LEU A 249 -18.73 -20.29 -7.89
C LEU A 249 -20.18 -20.41 -7.39
N ASN A 250 -20.72 -19.36 -6.76
CA ASN A 250 -22.00 -19.31 -6.05
C ASN A 250 -22.11 -20.32 -4.88
N ILE A 251 -21.02 -20.51 -4.14
CA ILE A 251 -20.89 -21.44 -3.01
C ILE A 251 -20.87 -20.68 -1.67
N SER A 252 -21.59 -21.18 -0.66
CA SER A 252 -21.62 -20.61 0.69
C SER A 252 -20.71 -21.37 1.65
N ILE A 253 -19.53 -20.82 1.96
CA ILE A 253 -18.60 -21.36 2.96
C ILE A 253 -18.91 -20.90 4.41
N GLY A 254 -20.16 -20.51 4.68
CA GLY A 254 -20.60 -19.97 5.98
C GLY A 254 -20.16 -18.53 6.28
N CYS A 255 -19.48 -17.87 5.34
CA CYS A 255 -19.14 -16.44 5.41
C CYS A 255 -19.01 -15.84 3.99
N THR A 256 -19.03 -14.51 3.91
CA THR A 256 -18.96 -13.72 2.67
C THR A 256 -17.72 -12.83 2.63
N THR A 257 -17.27 -12.45 1.43
CA THR A 257 -16.13 -11.53 1.25
C THR A 257 -16.35 -10.20 1.98
N THR A 258 -17.59 -9.68 2.04
CA THR A 258 -17.95 -8.48 2.80
C THR A 258 -17.70 -8.62 4.31
N GLN A 259 -17.94 -9.80 4.89
CA GLN A 259 -17.63 -10.08 6.30
C GLN A 259 -16.12 -10.22 6.57
N ILE A 260 -15.29 -10.51 5.56
CA ILE A 260 -13.83 -10.44 5.72
C ILE A 260 -13.36 -8.99 5.60
N PHE A 261 -13.86 -8.27 4.59
CA PHE A 261 -13.50 -6.87 4.32
C PHE A 261 -13.88 -5.90 5.45
N GLN A 262 -14.84 -6.23 6.30
CA GLN A 262 -15.22 -5.39 7.44
C GLN A 262 -14.09 -5.21 8.47
N TYR A 263 -13.11 -6.12 8.50
CA TYR A 263 -11.95 -6.08 9.40
C TYR A 263 -10.72 -5.40 8.78
N ILE A 264 -10.73 -5.04 7.49
CA ILE A 264 -9.60 -4.33 6.86
C ILE A 264 -9.25 -2.99 7.54
N PRO A 265 -10.23 -2.20 8.05
CA PRO A 265 -9.93 -1.00 8.83
C PRO A 265 -9.12 -1.23 10.11
N ASP A 266 -9.17 -2.43 10.71
CA ASP A 266 -8.45 -2.74 11.95
C ASP A 266 -6.92 -2.84 11.73
N PHE A 267 -6.49 -2.96 10.47
CA PHE A 267 -5.08 -2.93 10.06
C PHE A 267 -4.58 -1.52 9.69
N TYR A 268 -5.41 -0.46 9.87
CA TYR A 268 -5.01 0.91 9.60
C TYR A 268 -4.47 1.63 10.86
N PRO A 269 -3.38 2.42 10.74
CA PRO A 269 -2.53 2.59 9.57
C PRO A 269 -1.62 1.37 9.35
N TYR A 270 -1.39 1.02 8.08
CA TYR A 270 -0.41 -0.02 7.72
C TYR A 270 0.99 0.36 8.18
N LYS A 271 1.66 -0.59 8.84
CA LYS A 271 2.98 -0.41 9.47
C LYS A 271 4.09 -0.37 8.43
N SER A 272 5.14 0.40 8.67
CA SER A 272 6.32 0.43 7.82
C SER A 272 7.25 -0.78 8.03
N HIS A 273 8.22 -0.93 7.13
CA HIS A 273 9.26 -1.97 7.22
C HIS A 273 10.22 -1.84 8.42
N THR A 274 10.12 -0.77 9.22
CA THR A 274 10.85 -0.60 10.49
C THR A 274 10.01 -0.98 11.72
N GLU A 275 8.71 -1.26 11.55
CA GLU A 275 7.75 -1.55 12.63
C GLU A 275 7.34 -3.04 12.70
N LEU A 276 7.81 -3.85 11.74
CA LEU A 276 7.48 -5.26 11.58
C LEU A 276 8.74 -6.11 11.31
N SER A 277 8.66 -7.41 11.58
CA SER A 277 9.66 -8.37 11.09
C SER A 277 9.58 -8.47 9.55
N ILE A 278 10.65 -8.94 8.90
CA ILE A 278 10.68 -9.04 7.42
C ILE A 278 9.55 -9.96 6.90
N SER A 279 9.23 -11.05 7.61
CA SER A 279 8.12 -11.93 7.26
C SER A 279 6.78 -11.24 7.43
N GLU A 280 6.51 -10.67 8.61
CA GLU A 280 5.23 -10.02 8.93
C GLU A 280 4.97 -8.78 8.03
N TYR A 281 6.04 -8.08 7.63
CA TYR A 281 5.99 -7.03 6.62
C TYR A 281 5.60 -7.57 5.24
N ARG A 282 6.16 -8.71 4.80
CA ARG A 282 5.78 -9.38 3.53
C ARG A 282 4.32 -9.85 3.57
N SER A 283 3.88 -10.48 4.66
CA SER A 283 2.48 -10.90 4.88
C SER A 283 1.51 -9.69 4.85
N GLN A 284 1.84 -8.58 5.53
CA GLN A 284 1.07 -7.34 5.44
C GLN A 284 1.03 -6.80 4.00
N PHE A 285 2.16 -6.80 3.29
CA PHE A 285 2.23 -6.31 1.91
C PHE A 285 1.36 -7.15 0.97
N HIS A 286 1.41 -8.48 1.12
CA HIS A 286 0.63 -9.43 0.33
C HIS A 286 -0.88 -9.30 0.60
N LEU A 287 -1.29 -9.05 1.86
CA LEU A 287 -2.68 -8.68 2.17
C LEU A 287 -3.11 -7.42 1.41
N ILE A 288 -2.30 -6.37 1.42
CA ILE A 288 -2.61 -5.10 0.72
C ILE A 288 -2.71 -5.33 -0.79
N TYR A 289 -1.80 -6.12 -1.37
CA TYR A 289 -1.86 -6.56 -2.76
C TYR A 289 -3.17 -7.30 -3.07
N LEU A 290 -3.54 -8.29 -2.27
CA LEU A 290 -4.76 -9.08 -2.47
C LEU A 290 -6.04 -8.27 -2.28
N VAL A 291 -6.09 -7.31 -1.35
CA VAL A 291 -7.21 -6.35 -1.23
C VAL A 291 -7.41 -5.59 -2.53
N VAL A 292 -6.34 -5.04 -3.13
CA VAL A 292 -6.42 -4.34 -4.42
C VAL A 292 -6.79 -5.30 -5.55
N MET A 293 -6.18 -6.49 -5.63
CA MET A 293 -6.45 -7.46 -6.69
C MET A 293 -7.90 -7.96 -6.65
N VAL A 294 -8.40 -8.41 -5.50
CA VAL A 294 -9.77 -8.93 -5.37
C VAL A 294 -10.80 -7.85 -5.68
N VAL A 295 -10.65 -6.62 -5.15
CA VAL A 295 -11.52 -5.47 -5.48
C VAL A 295 -11.51 -5.14 -6.97
N THR A 296 -10.46 -5.51 -7.71
CA THR A 296 -10.30 -5.19 -9.13
C THR A 296 -10.46 -6.37 -10.09
N ASP A 297 -10.92 -7.56 -9.64
CA ASP A 297 -10.90 -8.82 -10.42
C ASP A 297 -9.52 -9.04 -11.05
N PHE A 298 -8.52 -9.18 -10.17
CA PHE A 298 -7.09 -9.34 -10.47
C PHE A 298 -6.56 -8.25 -11.41
N GLY A 299 -7.10 -7.04 -11.24
CA GLY A 299 -6.75 -5.84 -11.97
C GLY A 299 -7.28 -5.78 -13.41
N ALA A 300 -8.36 -6.49 -13.72
CA ALA A 300 -9.17 -6.28 -14.92
C ALA A 300 -10.07 -5.04 -14.81
N LEU A 301 -10.45 -4.64 -13.61
CA LEU A 301 -11.26 -3.46 -13.33
C LEU A 301 -10.42 -2.28 -12.86
N ARG A 302 -10.85 -1.06 -13.20
CA ARG A 302 -10.22 0.19 -12.78
C ARG A 302 -10.73 0.63 -11.40
N CYS A 303 -9.85 0.80 -10.42
CA CYS A 303 -10.20 1.31 -9.08
C CYS A 303 -10.02 2.82 -8.99
N ASP A 304 -10.96 3.59 -8.40
CA ASP A 304 -10.70 5.01 -8.09
C ASP A 304 -9.88 5.11 -6.79
N GLN A 305 -8.98 6.09 -6.69
CA GLN A 305 -8.11 6.28 -5.52
C GLN A 305 -8.91 6.59 -4.25
N GLU A 306 -10.13 7.10 -4.40
CA GLU A 306 -11.08 7.33 -3.30
C GLU A 306 -11.71 6.04 -2.75
N ILE A 307 -11.61 4.90 -3.44
CA ILE A 307 -12.19 3.61 -2.98
C ILE A 307 -11.23 2.88 -2.02
N LEU A 308 -9.93 2.84 -2.35
CA LEU A 308 -8.87 2.20 -1.58
C LEU A 308 -7.72 3.20 -1.28
N PRO A 309 -7.97 4.24 -0.47
CA PRO A 309 -7.00 5.32 -0.26
C PRO A 309 -5.80 4.90 0.59
N HIS A 310 -5.96 3.98 1.54
CA HIS A 310 -4.90 3.56 2.46
C HIS A 310 -3.85 2.73 1.71
N GLU A 311 -4.33 1.75 0.96
CA GLU A 311 -3.60 0.87 0.06
C GLU A 311 -2.86 1.71 -1.00
N TYR A 312 -3.57 2.61 -1.70
CA TYR A 312 -2.97 3.47 -2.71
C TYR A 312 -1.84 4.35 -2.17
N HIS A 313 -2.04 4.99 -1.02
CA HIS A 313 -1.02 5.86 -0.43
C HIS A 313 0.16 5.09 0.17
N TYR A 314 -0.08 3.92 0.77
CA TYR A 314 0.96 3.04 1.31
C TYR A 314 1.83 2.42 0.20
N LEU A 315 1.21 1.79 -0.80
CA LEU A 315 1.94 1.17 -1.92
C LEU A 315 2.80 2.20 -2.65
N ARG A 316 2.28 3.42 -2.84
CA ARG A 316 3.03 4.54 -3.44
C ARG A 316 4.23 4.99 -2.60
N SER A 317 4.15 4.91 -1.26
CA SER A 317 5.25 5.34 -0.38
C SER A 317 6.37 4.31 -0.25
N GLN A 318 6.10 3.01 -0.44
CA GLN A 318 7.13 1.96 -0.36
C GLN A 318 7.99 1.83 -1.64
N ILE A 319 7.50 2.24 -2.82
CA ILE A 319 8.25 2.10 -4.11
C ILE A 319 9.72 2.55 -4.03
N PRO A 320 10.09 3.72 -3.46
CA PRO A 320 11.49 4.16 -3.41
C PRO A 320 12.39 3.22 -2.61
N TRP A 321 11.89 2.67 -1.50
CA TRP A 321 12.62 1.72 -0.65
C TRP A 321 12.76 0.35 -1.33
N LEU A 322 11.69 -0.14 -1.96
CA LEU A 322 11.68 -1.40 -2.72
C LEU A 322 12.69 -1.37 -3.88
N ILE A 323 12.82 -0.24 -4.58
CA ILE A 323 13.84 -0.03 -5.63
C ILE A 323 15.27 -0.10 -5.05
N VAL A 324 15.51 0.48 -3.86
CA VAL A 324 16.82 0.48 -3.21
C VAL A 324 17.21 -0.92 -2.70
N ARG A 325 16.25 -1.70 -2.16
CA ARG A 325 16.51 -3.06 -1.66
C ARG A 325 16.52 -4.14 -2.74
N GLN A 326 16.08 -3.83 -3.95
CA GLN A 326 15.93 -4.80 -5.06
C GLN A 326 15.05 -6.01 -4.69
N ASP A 327 14.00 -5.77 -3.89
CA ASP A 327 12.94 -6.77 -3.60
C ASP A 327 11.97 -6.79 -4.78
N PHE A 328 12.28 -7.59 -5.80
CA PHE A 328 11.53 -7.59 -7.06
C PHE A 328 10.12 -8.18 -6.91
N ALA A 329 9.91 -9.05 -5.91
CA ALA A 329 8.59 -9.58 -5.58
C ALA A 329 7.65 -8.47 -5.10
N LEU A 330 8.01 -7.76 -4.02
CA LEU A 330 7.17 -6.70 -3.47
C LEU A 330 7.12 -5.47 -4.39
N LEU A 331 8.22 -5.14 -5.10
CA LEU A 331 8.20 -4.11 -6.14
C LEU A 331 7.21 -4.46 -7.27
N GLY A 332 7.11 -5.75 -7.60
CA GLY A 332 6.16 -6.32 -8.53
C GLY A 332 4.71 -6.10 -8.10
N GLU A 333 4.34 -6.60 -6.92
CA GLU A 333 3.00 -6.42 -6.33
C GLU A 333 2.62 -4.94 -6.20
N ALA A 334 3.55 -4.09 -5.78
CA ALA A 334 3.35 -2.65 -5.64
C ALA A 334 3.00 -1.98 -6.98
N VAL A 335 3.75 -2.28 -8.04
CA VAL A 335 3.49 -1.71 -9.37
C VAL A 335 2.23 -2.31 -9.99
N ARG A 336 1.99 -3.63 -9.86
CA ARG A 336 0.77 -4.26 -10.37
C ARG A 336 -0.49 -3.66 -9.76
N SER A 337 -0.45 -3.37 -8.46
CA SER A 337 -1.52 -2.70 -7.71
C SER A 337 -1.69 -1.24 -8.12
N LEU A 338 -0.59 -0.46 -8.18
CA LEU A 338 -0.65 0.95 -8.60
C LEU A 338 -1.17 1.09 -10.05
N ASN A 339 -0.86 0.15 -10.93
CA ASN A 339 -1.39 0.08 -12.30
C ASN A 339 -2.93 -0.13 -12.36
N CYS A 340 -3.61 -0.50 -11.27
CA CYS A 340 -5.07 -0.57 -11.21
C CYS A 340 -5.74 0.80 -10.98
N PHE A 341 -4.98 1.81 -10.52
CA PHE A 341 -5.50 3.14 -10.20
C PHE A 341 -5.24 4.16 -11.32
N PRO A 342 -6.24 4.96 -11.75
CA PRO A 342 -6.04 6.03 -12.71
C PRO A 342 -5.32 7.19 -12.02
N GLY A 343 -4.14 7.56 -12.51
CA GLY A 343 -3.45 8.73 -11.98
C GLY A 343 -2.29 9.18 -12.86
N THR A 344 -1.77 10.36 -12.54
CA THR A 344 -0.47 10.88 -13.00
C THR A 344 0.61 10.76 -11.91
N ASP A 345 0.19 10.84 -10.66
CA ASP A 345 1.00 11.28 -9.53
C ASP A 345 2.00 10.20 -9.05
N HIS A 346 1.73 8.94 -9.38
CA HIS A 346 2.62 7.80 -9.17
C HIS A 346 3.32 7.35 -10.46
N ARG A 347 3.03 7.93 -11.65
CA ARG A 347 3.53 7.41 -12.94
C ARG A 347 5.04 7.39 -13.02
N ASP A 348 5.72 8.39 -12.49
CA ASP A 348 7.19 8.46 -12.54
C ASP A 348 7.86 7.56 -11.49
N LEU A 349 7.14 7.15 -10.44
CA LEU A 349 7.57 6.09 -9.52
C LEU A 349 7.40 4.72 -10.20
N VAL A 350 6.22 4.45 -10.77
CA VAL A 350 5.95 3.23 -11.55
C VAL A 350 6.93 3.08 -12.72
N ARG A 351 7.24 4.17 -13.47
CA ARG A 351 8.24 4.14 -14.54
C ARG A 351 9.64 3.78 -14.04
N ARG A 352 10.07 4.27 -12.87
CA ARG A 352 11.37 3.90 -12.29
C ARG A 352 11.39 2.45 -11.82
N ALA A 353 10.30 1.97 -11.22
CA ALA A 353 10.15 0.58 -10.83
C ALA A 353 10.14 -0.36 -12.05
N SER A 354 9.34 -0.07 -13.08
CA SER A 354 9.37 -0.80 -14.36
C SER A 354 10.74 -0.72 -15.04
N ALA A 355 11.46 0.40 -14.93
CA ALA A 355 12.82 0.51 -15.47
C ALA A 355 13.78 -0.44 -14.77
N MET A 356 13.77 -0.48 -13.43
CA MET A 356 14.55 -1.41 -12.63
C MET A 356 14.25 -2.87 -13.02
N LEU A 357 12.96 -3.25 -13.05
CA LEU A 357 12.54 -4.60 -13.45
C LEU A 357 13.03 -4.96 -14.87
N LEU A 358 12.91 -4.06 -15.86
CA LEU A 358 13.43 -4.29 -17.21
C LEU A 358 14.96 -4.36 -17.32
N THR A 359 15.71 -3.89 -16.33
CA THR A 359 17.18 -3.98 -16.28
C THR A 359 17.70 -5.11 -15.40
N SER A 360 16.85 -5.72 -14.57
CA SER A 360 17.22 -6.79 -13.63
C SER A 360 16.70 -8.18 -14.04
N GLN A 361 15.98 -8.29 -15.17
CA GLN A 361 15.57 -9.57 -15.71
C GLN A 361 16.80 -10.38 -16.15
N GLN A 362 16.81 -11.66 -15.82
CA GLN A 362 17.85 -12.61 -16.22
C GLN A 362 17.65 -13.07 -17.67
N GLU A 363 18.70 -13.61 -18.31
CA GLU A 363 18.64 -14.07 -19.72
C GLU A 363 17.62 -15.19 -19.94
N ASP A 364 17.34 -16.03 -18.93
CA ASP A 364 16.33 -17.08 -18.97
C ASP A 364 14.88 -16.55 -18.91
N GLY A 365 14.69 -15.27 -18.55
CA GLY A 365 13.40 -14.61 -18.37
C GLY A 365 12.98 -14.42 -16.91
N SER A 366 13.70 -14.97 -15.94
CA SER A 366 13.38 -14.88 -14.51
C SER A 366 13.77 -13.53 -13.89
N TRP A 367 13.27 -13.29 -12.67
CA TRP A 367 13.81 -12.30 -11.74
C TRP A 367 14.24 -13.01 -10.45
N LYS A 368 15.39 -12.58 -9.91
CA LYS A 368 15.96 -13.07 -8.66
C LYS A 368 16.54 -11.90 -7.87
N SER A 369 16.15 -11.74 -6.62
CA SER A 369 16.78 -10.85 -5.64
C SER A 369 18.11 -11.45 -5.17
N VAL A 370 19.00 -10.61 -4.60
CA VAL A 370 20.44 -10.90 -4.43
C VAL A 370 20.76 -12.16 -3.60
N ASN A 371 19.83 -12.62 -2.75
CA ASN A 371 20.01 -13.79 -1.86
C ASN A 371 19.09 -14.98 -2.23
N GLU A 372 18.37 -14.89 -3.34
CA GLU A 372 17.25 -15.79 -3.69
C GLU A 372 17.75 -17.07 -4.38
N ASN A 373 17.92 -18.12 -3.58
CA ASN A 373 18.38 -19.44 -4.04
C ASN A 373 17.25 -20.48 -4.16
N ASP A 374 16.05 -20.21 -3.62
CA ASP A 374 14.89 -21.09 -3.78
C ASP A 374 14.21 -20.87 -5.15
N MET A 375 13.89 -21.97 -5.82
CA MET A 375 13.09 -21.96 -7.05
C MET A 375 11.65 -21.51 -6.79
N ARG A 376 11.11 -21.78 -5.60
CA ARG A 376 9.76 -21.33 -5.19
C ARG A 376 9.69 -19.82 -5.06
N GLU A 377 10.65 -19.21 -4.36
CA GLU A 377 10.79 -17.76 -4.32
C GLU A 377 10.97 -17.20 -5.73
N THR A 378 11.92 -17.75 -6.51
CA THR A 378 12.19 -17.33 -7.91
C THR A 378 10.92 -17.32 -8.76
N TYR A 379 10.04 -18.31 -8.63
CA TYR A 379 8.76 -18.37 -9.32
C TYR A 379 7.82 -17.22 -8.91
N HIS A 380 7.63 -16.98 -7.61
CA HIS A 380 6.81 -15.88 -7.11
C HIS A 380 7.37 -14.51 -7.51
N THR A 381 8.68 -14.30 -7.32
CA THR A 381 9.39 -13.08 -7.71
C THR A 381 9.26 -12.81 -9.21
N THR A 382 9.39 -13.84 -10.05
CA THR A 382 9.20 -13.74 -11.50
C THR A 382 7.75 -13.40 -11.87
N ILE A 383 6.75 -13.99 -11.23
CA ILE A 383 5.33 -13.67 -11.45
C ILE A 383 5.00 -12.21 -11.09
N SER A 384 5.46 -11.73 -9.94
CA SER A 384 5.19 -10.37 -9.47
C SER A 384 5.91 -9.33 -10.33
N ALA A 385 7.17 -9.59 -10.70
CA ALA A 385 7.91 -8.76 -11.63
C ALA A 385 7.26 -8.70 -13.04
N LEU A 386 6.78 -9.83 -13.55
CA LEU A 386 6.07 -9.91 -14.83
C LEU A 386 4.76 -9.10 -14.78
N THR A 387 3.93 -9.29 -13.77
CA THR A 387 2.65 -8.58 -13.62
C THR A 387 2.79 -7.06 -13.44
N ALA A 388 3.90 -6.58 -12.87
CA ALA A 388 4.24 -5.16 -12.90
C ALA A 388 4.54 -4.60 -14.31
N LEU A 389 5.01 -5.45 -15.23
CA LEU A 389 5.33 -5.11 -16.61
C LEU A 389 4.16 -5.27 -17.59
N ILE A 390 3.05 -5.90 -17.16
CA ILE A 390 1.74 -5.90 -17.83
C ILE A 390 1.11 -4.49 -17.86
N GLN A 391 0.23 -4.23 -18.83
CA GLN A 391 -0.43 -2.95 -19.06
C GLN A 391 -1.96 -3.15 -19.06
N PRO A 392 -2.64 -3.06 -17.90
CA PRO A 392 -4.01 -3.53 -17.80
C PRO A 392 -4.99 -2.69 -18.64
N ARG A 393 -5.47 -3.29 -19.74
CA ARG A 393 -6.65 -2.83 -20.49
C ARG A 393 -7.91 -3.11 -19.67
N TRP A 394 -8.32 -2.13 -18.87
CA TRP A 394 -9.48 -2.30 -17.99
C TRP A 394 -10.77 -2.60 -18.76
N THR A 395 -11.49 -3.63 -18.33
CA THR A 395 -12.80 -4.04 -18.86
C THR A 395 -13.96 -3.27 -18.23
N GLY A 396 -13.77 -2.73 -17.02
CA GLY A 396 -14.80 -2.02 -16.26
C GLY A 396 -14.24 -1.22 -15.09
N PHE A 397 -15.07 -1.02 -14.06
CA PHE A 397 -14.76 -0.23 -12.86
C PHE A 397 -15.00 -1.07 -11.60
N ALA A 398 -14.14 -0.89 -10.61
CA ALA A 398 -14.22 -1.57 -9.31
C ALA A 398 -15.32 -0.95 -8.40
N PRO A 399 -15.85 -1.69 -7.40
CA PRO A 399 -15.46 -3.05 -7.01
C PRO A 399 -16.00 -4.15 -7.94
N SER A 400 -15.27 -5.27 -7.99
CA SER A 400 -15.66 -6.54 -8.64
C SER A 400 -16.91 -7.16 -8.03
N ILE A 401 -16.97 -7.18 -6.69
CA ILE A 401 -18.09 -7.65 -5.87
C ILE A 401 -18.95 -6.42 -5.51
N PRO A 402 -20.17 -6.26 -6.06
CA PRO A 402 -21.01 -5.10 -5.81
C PRO A 402 -21.32 -4.86 -4.32
N GLU A 403 -21.40 -5.92 -3.53
CA GLU A 403 -21.70 -5.92 -2.10
C GLU A 403 -20.63 -5.22 -1.26
N LEU A 404 -19.40 -5.08 -1.77
CA LEU A 404 -18.34 -4.31 -1.11
C LEU A 404 -18.54 -2.79 -1.21
N THR A 405 -19.30 -2.31 -2.20
CA THR A 405 -19.53 -0.87 -2.45
C THR A 405 -19.96 -0.08 -1.22
N PRO A 406 -21.04 -0.44 -0.48
CA PRO A 406 -21.47 0.32 0.70
C PRO A 406 -20.44 0.32 1.84
N LEU A 407 -19.67 -0.76 2.00
CA LEU A 407 -18.65 -0.88 3.04
C LEU A 407 -17.47 0.06 2.75
N LEU A 408 -16.95 0.02 1.53
CA LEU A 408 -15.85 0.89 1.09
C LEU A 408 -16.24 2.38 1.12
N GLU A 409 -17.47 2.72 0.71
CA GLU A 409 -18.01 4.08 0.82
C GLU A 409 -18.22 4.55 2.27
N THR A 410 -18.54 3.63 3.19
CA THR A 410 -18.65 3.94 4.63
C THR A 410 -17.28 4.25 5.23
N ASN A 411 -16.27 3.44 4.90
CA ASN A 411 -14.89 3.65 5.35
C ASN A 411 -14.35 5.00 4.85
N LEU A 412 -14.53 5.33 3.56
CA LEU A 412 -14.21 6.65 3.01
C LEU A 412 -14.91 7.79 3.77
N SER A 413 -16.18 7.63 4.10
CA SER A 413 -16.97 8.65 4.81
C SER A 413 -16.44 8.89 6.24
N ALA A 414 -16.05 7.83 6.96
CA ALA A 414 -15.46 7.94 8.29
C ALA A 414 -14.11 8.69 8.28
N ILE A 415 -13.28 8.45 7.26
CA ILE A 415 -12.00 9.16 7.05
C ILE A 415 -12.24 10.66 6.79
N ILE A 416 -13.23 11.00 5.96
CA ILE A 416 -13.59 12.40 5.70
C ILE A 416 -14.07 13.09 6.99
N GLU A 417 -14.84 12.39 7.84
CA GLU A 417 -15.27 12.94 9.12
C GLU A 417 -14.13 13.13 10.13
N SER A 418 -13.18 12.19 10.26
CA SER A 418 -12.05 12.34 11.18
C SER A 418 -11.13 13.49 10.77
N ILE A 419 -10.82 13.61 9.47
CA ILE A 419 -10.06 14.73 8.89
C ILE A 419 -10.80 16.07 9.12
N THR A 420 -12.13 16.08 9.01
CA THR A 420 -12.94 17.30 9.21
C THR A 420 -13.01 17.69 10.69
N LYS A 421 -13.13 16.73 11.62
CA LYS A 421 -13.10 16.94 13.07
C LYS A 421 -11.74 17.53 13.49
N ASN A 422 -10.63 16.95 13.02
CA ASN A 422 -9.28 17.45 13.30
C ASN A 422 -9.02 18.86 12.71
N LYS A 423 -9.50 19.14 11.48
CA LYS A 423 -9.40 20.50 10.88
C LYS A 423 -10.23 21.56 11.61
N ASN A 424 -11.29 21.17 12.33
CA ASN A 424 -12.07 22.08 13.16
C ASN A 424 -11.43 22.29 14.55
N ALA A 425 -10.79 21.26 15.13
CA ALA A 425 -9.99 21.40 16.35
C ALA A 425 -8.76 22.30 16.17
N LEU A 426 -8.17 22.32 14.96
CA LEU A 426 -7.02 23.17 14.61
C LEU A 426 -7.38 24.61 14.18
N ARG A 427 -8.60 25.09 14.46
CA ARG A 427 -8.91 26.52 14.31
C ARG A 427 -8.44 27.30 15.55
N PRO A 428 -7.60 28.34 15.40
CA PRO A 428 -7.27 29.22 16.50
C PRO A 428 -8.55 29.84 17.08
N SER A 429 -8.66 29.85 18.42
CA SER A 429 -9.75 30.54 19.11
C SER A 429 -9.74 32.02 18.68
N LYS A 430 -10.84 32.49 18.11
CA LYS A 430 -10.94 33.89 17.68
C LYS A 430 -11.00 34.78 18.92
N TYR A 431 -10.11 35.77 18.96
CA TYR A 431 -10.08 36.87 19.91
C TYR A 431 -11.49 37.30 20.35
N VAL A 432 -11.75 37.20 21.65
CA VAL A 432 -12.90 37.86 22.27
C VAL A 432 -12.64 39.37 22.19
N SER A 433 -13.41 40.06 21.35
CA SER A 433 -13.33 41.51 21.20
C SER A 433 -14.02 42.18 22.39
N SER A 434 -13.23 42.61 23.38
CA SER A 434 -13.73 43.36 24.54
C SER A 434 -14.42 44.67 24.13
N PRO A 435 -15.56 45.04 24.75
CA PRO A 435 -16.23 46.30 24.47
C PRO A 435 -15.48 47.50 25.07
N VAL A 436 -15.56 48.65 24.39
CA VAL A 436 -14.88 49.89 24.79
C VAL A 436 -15.68 50.64 25.87
N ARG A 437 -15.02 51.08 26.95
CA ARG A 437 -15.48 52.25 27.73
C ARG A 437 -14.32 53.07 28.31
N ASN A 438 -14.59 54.37 28.51
CA ASN A 438 -13.62 55.47 28.60
C ASN A 438 -12.98 55.69 29.99
N LYS A 439 -11.74 56.25 29.97
CA LYS A 439 -11.13 57.26 30.89
C LYS A 439 -11.23 56.99 32.41
N THR A 440 -10.13 57.00 33.17
CA THR A 440 -9.37 58.23 33.55
C THR A 440 -7.87 58.02 33.89
N ARG A 441 -7.12 59.14 33.95
CA ARG A 441 -5.78 59.34 34.57
C ARG A 441 -5.96 60.15 35.90
N PRO A 442 -4.94 60.47 36.75
CA PRO A 442 -3.48 60.25 36.70
C PRO A 442 -3.01 59.38 37.92
N THR A 443 -1.84 59.43 38.60
CA THR A 443 -0.66 60.35 38.66
C THR A 443 0.58 59.66 39.28
N GLY A 444 1.80 59.96 38.79
CA GLY A 444 3.10 59.68 39.48
C GLY A 444 3.52 58.20 39.62
N GLY A 445 4.76 57.86 40.02
CA GLY A 445 5.97 58.69 40.14
C GLY A 445 7.11 58.03 40.96
N PHE A 446 8.34 58.00 40.40
CA PHE A 446 9.61 57.59 41.05
C PHE A 446 9.78 56.12 41.52
N GLY A 447 11.04 55.69 41.68
CA GLY A 447 11.48 54.43 42.33
C GLY A 447 12.18 54.71 43.69
N PRO A 448 13.13 53.88 44.21
CA PRO A 448 13.80 52.71 43.62
C PRO A 448 13.82 51.45 44.56
N HIS A 449 14.78 50.53 44.35
CA HIS A 449 15.21 49.41 45.23
C HIS A 449 15.40 49.81 46.73
N PRO A 450 15.33 48.89 47.74
CA PRO A 450 16.10 47.62 47.78
C PRO A 450 15.60 46.40 48.62
N LYS A 451 16.35 45.27 48.46
CA LYS A 451 16.75 44.21 49.44
C LYS A 451 15.77 43.50 50.42
N GLN A 452 15.88 42.16 50.38
CA GLN A 452 15.94 41.17 51.49
C GLN A 452 14.81 41.06 52.54
N ILE A 453 14.14 39.91 52.53
CA ILE A 453 13.74 39.13 53.74
C ILE A 453 14.12 37.66 53.48
N SER A 454 14.49 36.92 54.53
CA SER A 454 14.81 35.48 54.51
C SER A 454 13.72 34.64 55.17
N LEU A 455 13.75 33.30 54.99
CA LEU A 455 13.85 32.37 56.12
C LEU A 455 14.30 30.97 55.67
N ASP A 456 14.86 30.21 56.62
CA ASP A 456 15.38 28.85 56.45
C ASP A 456 14.31 27.75 56.60
N ALA A 457 14.58 26.54 56.06
CA ALA A 457 14.87 25.36 56.90
C ALA A 457 15.10 24.05 56.10
N ARG A 458 16.25 23.38 56.37
CA ARG A 458 16.49 21.95 56.73
C ARG A 458 15.64 20.85 56.03
N LEU A 459 16.14 19.68 55.62
CA LEU A 459 17.27 18.80 56.07
C LEU A 459 17.98 18.24 54.80
N SER A 460 19.29 17.95 54.70
CA SER A 460 20.15 16.91 55.34
C SER A 460 19.59 15.47 55.26
N HIS A 461 20.35 14.39 54.97
CA HIS A 461 21.78 14.11 55.21
C HIS A 461 22.51 13.30 54.09
N ASP A 462 23.85 13.46 54.07
CA ASP A 462 24.97 12.51 53.81
C ASP A 462 24.97 11.50 52.64
N THR A 463 26.03 11.34 51.84
CA THR A 463 27.52 11.49 51.89
C THR A 463 28.34 10.23 52.21
N ARG A 464 29.12 9.81 51.19
CA ARG A 464 30.50 9.24 51.18
C ARG A 464 30.75 8.61 49.81
N SER A 465 31.96 8.47 49.24
CA SER A 465 33.30 9.04 49.37
C SER A 465 34.25 7.96 48.85
N ASN A 466 35.22 8.34 48.01
CA ASN A 466 36.36 7.52 47.57
C ASN A 466 37.11 6.89 48.78
N LYS A 467 37.98 5.86 48.64
CA LYS A 467 39.18 5.85 47.77
C LYS A 467 39.97 4.51 47.81
N ALA A 468 40.81 4.29 46.79
CA ALA A 468 42.18 3.72 46.85
C ALA A 468 42.47 2.18 46.97
N ASN A 469 43.21 1.70 45.96
CA ASN A 469 44.55 1.05 46.03
C ASN A 469 44.78 -0.48 46.20
N SER A 470 45.49 -1.02 45.18
CA SER A 470 46.82 -1.68 45.28
C SER A 470 46.98 -3.21 45.35
N LEU A 471 47.28 -3.79 44.17
CA LEU A 471 48.41 -4.69 43.84
C LEU A 471 48.78 -5.89 44.74
N LYS A 472 48.82 -7.09 44.12
CA LYS A 472 49.95 -8.03 44.28
C LYS A 472 50.17 -8.90 43.02
N ARG A 473 51.40 -9.42 42.87
CA ARG A 473 51.86 -10.39 41.84
C ARG A 473 51.48 -11.83 42.28
N THR A 474 51.55 -12.92 41.49
CA THR A 474 52.68 -13.43 40.66
C THR A 474 52.29 -14.45 39.58
N ASN A 475 53.19 -14.63 38.59
CA ASN A 475 53.68 -15.85 37.88
C ASN A 475 53.11 -17.23 38.30
N SER A 476 53.04 -18.27 37.45
CA SER A 476 53.43 -18.45 36.01
C SER A 476 52.85 -19.77 35.42
N ASP A 477 52.97 -19.95 34.10
CA ASP A 477 52.93 -21.19 33.27
C ASP A 477 51.80 -22.23 33.53
N SER A 478 50.98 -22.63 32.54
CA SER A 478 51.43 -23.34 31.32
C SER A 478 50.27 -23.59 30.32
N SER A 479 50.58 -24.15 29.14
CA SER A 479 49.67 -24.42 27.99
C SER A 479 48.48 -25.35 28.29
N SER A 480 47.27 -25.17 27.71
CA SER A 480 46.99 -25.58 26.33
C SER A 480 45.51 -25.41 25.88
N SER A 481 45.33 -25.24 24.56
CA SER A 481 44.17 -25.59 23.70
C SER A 481 42.69 -25.34 24.10
N ASN A 482 42.06 -24.52 23.25
CA ASN A 482 40.70 -24.62 22.70
C ASN A 482 39.47 -24.37 23.60
N SER A 483 38.73 -23.32 23.22
CA SER A 483 37.50 -22.84 23.84
C SER A 483 36.26 -23.66 23.47
N SER A 484 35.26 -23.64 24.35
CA SER A 484 33.89 -24.06 24.07
C SER A 484 32.91 -23.45 25.08
N LYS A 485 31.70 -23.16 24.59
CA LYS A 485 30.47 -22.71 25.31
C LYS A 485 30.30 -21.23 25.69
N SER A 486 29.02 -20.84 25.64
CA SER A 486 28.29 -19.89 26.49
C SER A 486 28.75 -18.43 26.57
N VAL A 487 28.13 -17.62 25.71
CA VAL A 487 27.25 -16.50 26.08
C VAL A 487 27.14 -16.21 27.59
N GLN A 488 27.50 -14.99 28.00
CA GLN A 488 26.74 -14.22 28.99
C GLN A 488 26.59 -12.78 28.49
N ASN A 489 25.41 -12.21 28.69
CA ASN A 489 25.07 -10.87 28.18
C ASN A 489 25.51 -9.78 29.15
N THR A 490 26.00 -8.66 28.60
CA THR A 490 25.91 -7.34 29.23
C THR A 490 25.22 -6.37 28.26
N PRO A 491 24.34 -5.45 28.73
CA PRO A 491 23.54 -4.61 27.84
C PRO A 491 24.33 -3.37 27.38
N SER A 492 24.70 -3.32 26.10
CA SER A 492 25.29 -2.13 25.47
C SER A 492 24.23 -1.31 24.72
N SER A 493 23.97 -0.10 25.20
CA SER A 493 23.01 0.84 24.62
C SER A 493 23.55 1.50 23.35
N ILE A 494 23.21 0.97 22.16
CA ILE A 494 23.56 1.57 20.86
C ILE A 494 22.39 1.45 19.87
N PRO A 495 21.62 2.53 19.64
CA PRO A 495 20.83 2.68 18.40
C PRO A 495 21.31 3.87 17.53
N ASP A 496 21.63 5.00 18.15
CA ASP A 496 21.85 6.27 17.43
C ASP A 496 23.19 6.33 16.68
N GLN A 497 24.17 5.54 17.11
CA GLN A 497 25.55 5.61 16.62
C GLN A 497 25.72 4.96 15.24
N GLU A 498 24.99 3.87 14.96
CA GLU A 498 25.02 3.14 13.68
C GLU A 498 24.35 3.95 12.57
N LEU A 499 23.24 4.64 12.88
CA LEU A 499 22.58 5.59 11.97
C LEU A 499 23.46 6.80 11.63
N LEU A 500 24.27 7.28 12.58
CA LEU A 500 25.23 8.36 12.36
C LEU A 500 26.39 7.92 11.46
N GLU A 501 26.90 6.70 11.63
CA GLU A 501 27.92 6.16 10.75
C GLU A 501 27.44 6.01 9.30
N ASP A 502 26.23 5.53 9.07
CA ASP A 502 25.70 5.36 7.71
C ASP A 502 25.40 6.70 7.01
N LEU A 503 25.00 7.73 7.77
CA LEU A 503 24.93 9.09 7.24
C LEU A 503 26.32 9.63 6.86
N ASP A 504 27.33 9.45 7.71
CA ASP A 504 28.71 9.89 7.44
C ASP A 504 29.32 9.15 6.23
N LYS A 505 29.05 7.84 6.07
CA LYS A 505 29.41 7.04 4.88
C LYS A 505 28.77 7.61 3.60
N GLN A 506 27.46 7.90 3.61
CA GLN A 506 26.77 8.49 2.45
C GLN A 506 27.30 9.88 2.10
N VAL A 507 27.52 10.74 3.10
CA VAL A 507 28.03 12.11 2.90
C VAL A 507 29.48 12.09 2.39
N LYS A 508 30.31 11.16 2.85
CA LYS A 508 31.65 10.90 2.27
C LYS A 508 31.56 10.43 0.81
N SER A 509 30.65 9.52 0.46
CA SER A 509 30.46 9.08 -0.93
C SER A 509 30.07 10.25 -1.85
N LEU A 510 29.13 11.10 -1.43
CA LEU A 510 28.76 12.33 -2.15
C LEU A 510 29.93 13.33 -2.28
N GLN A 511 30.84 13.35 -1.31
CA GLN A 511 32.04 14.18 -1.35
C GLN A 511 33.12 13.64 -2.29
N CYS A 512 33.37 12.32 -2.28
CA CYS A 512 34.30 11.65 -3.20
C CYS A 512 33.90 11.92 -4.66
N MET A 513 32.61 11.76 -5.01
CA MET A 513 32.11 12.10 -6.36
C MET A 513 32.33 13.56 -6.79
N LEU A 514 32.55 14.50 -5.85
CA LEU A 514 32.90 15.89 -6.15
C LEU A 514 34.42 16.15 -6.24
N ILE A 515 35.26 15.25 -5.71
CA ILE A 515 36.72 15.36 -5.64
C ILE A 515 37.39 14.50 -6.72
N ASP A 516 36.91 13.28 -6.94
CA ASP A 516 37.43 12.33 -7.92
C ASP A 516 37.23 12.82 -9.37
N ALA A 517 36.27 13.74 -9.55
CA ALA A 517 36.05 14.47 -10.81
C ALA A 517 37.03 15.64 -11.03
N GLY A 518 38.05 15.82 -10.19
CA GLY A 518 39.14 16.78 -10.34
C GLY A 518 38.88 18.14 -9.66
N GLU A 519 39.20 19.24 -10.35
CA GLU A 519 38.97 20.57 -9.80
C GLU A 519 37.47 20.87 -9.68
N VAL A 520 36.96 20.85 -8.44
CA VAL A 520 35.54 20.98 -8.07
C VAL A 520 34.79 22.13 -8.74
N LYS A 521 35.49 23.20 -9.15
CA LYS A 521 34.92 24.37 -9.86
C LYS A 521 34.56 24.08 -11.35
N ASP A 522 35.07 22.99 -11.90
CA ASP A 522 35.07 22.64 -13.33
C ASP A 522 34.31 21.35 -13.68
N ILE A 523 33.80 20.65 -12.66
CA ILE A 523 32.94 19.47 -12.75
C ILE A 523 31.73 19.67 -13.68
N SER A 524 31.07 18.59 -14.10
CA SER A 524 29.86 18.70 -14.92
C SER A 524 28.68 19.29 -14.12
N SER A 525 27.95 20.24 -14.72
CA SER A 525 26.78 20.88 -14.07
C SER A 525 25.73 19.86 -13.63
N SER A 526 25.51 18.81 -14.41
CA SER A 526 24.56 17.74 -14.10
C SER A 526 24.92 16.99 -12.81
N LEU A 527 26.19 16.65 -12.60
CA LEU A 527 26.67 15.99 -11.39
C LEU A 527 26.62 16.95 -10.19
N ALA A 528 27.05 18.21 -10.37
CA ALA A 528 27.01 19.21 -9.31
C ALA A 528 25.56 19.52 -8.86
N LEU A 529 24.61 19.71 -9.79
CA LEU A 529 23.20 19.90 -9.46
C LEU A 529 22.58 18.66 -8.83
N HIS A 530 22.97 17.44 -9.26
CA HIS A 530 22.53 16.20 -8.61
C HIS A 530 22.96 16.15 -7.15
N VAL A 531 24.26 16.30 -6.86
CA VAL A 531 24.79 16.24 -5.49
C VAL A 531 24.23 17.37 -4.62
N LEU A 532 24.16 18.61 -5.13
CA LEU A 532 23.56 19.74 -4.40
C LEU A 532 22.08 19.50 -4.07
N LYS A 533 21.31 18.89 -4.98
CA LYS A 533 19.89 18.58 -4.76
C LYS A 533 19.72 17.47 -3.73
N THR A 534 20.50 16.39 -3.81
CA THR A 534 20.51 15.31 -2.82
C THR A 534 20.83 15.86 -1.42
N LEU A 535 21.92 16.62 -1.29
CA LEU A 535 22.31 17.25 -0.02
C LEU A 535 21.28 18.24 0.53
N SER A 536 20.51 18.93 -0.33
CA SER A 536 19.46 19.85 0.13
C SER A 536 18.30 19.18 0.85
N GLY A 537 18.06 17.89 0.54
CA GLY A 537 17.03 17.05 1.14
C GLY A 537 17.49 16.22 2.35
N MET A 538 18.79 16.21 2.67
CA MET A 538 19.33 15.49 3.83
C MET A 538 19.27 16.35 5.10
N THR A 539 18.89 15.73 6.22
CA THR A 539 18.99 16.30 7.57
C THR A 539 20.40 16.09 8.12
N LEU A 540 21.33 16.92 7.68
CA LEU A 540 22.72 16.91 8.16
C LEU A 540 22.82 17.58 9.54
N ASN A 541 23.86 17.25 10.30
CA ASN A 541 24.23 17.94 11.54
C ASN A 541 25.63 18.62 11.40
N VAL A 542 26.02 19.38 12.43
CA VAL A 542 27.29 20.12 12.45
C VAL A 542 28.51 19.19 12.45
N GLU A 543 28.38 18.01 13.04
CA GLU A 543 29.47 17.05 13.23
C GLU A 543 29.81 16.34 11.93
N VAL A 544 28.80 15.83 11.21
CA VAL A 544 28.94 15.24 9.87
C VAL A 544 29.51 16.26 8.86
N LEU A 545 29.16 17.55 8.97
CA LEU A 545 29.76 18.59 8.13
C LEU A 545 31.23 18.90 8.49
N LYS A 546 31.68 18.57 9.71
CA LYS A 546 33.08 18.69 10.16
C LYS A 546 33.91 17.43 9.86
N SER A 547 33.38 16.23 10.10
CA SER A 547 34.05 14.93 9.90
C SER A 547 34.37 14.68 8.42
N THR A 548 33.41 14.96 7.55
CA THR A 548 33.57 14.87 6.09
C THR A 548 34.34 16.08 5.56
N GLY A 549 34.04 17.27 6.09
CA GLY A 549 34.54 18.53 5.54
C GLY A 549 33.83 18.95 4.24
N LEU A 550 32.71 18.29 3.88
CA LEU A 550 31.89 18.57 2.70
C LEU A 550 31.55 20.06 2.53
N GLY A 551 31.35 20.79 3.63
CA GLY A 551 31.09 22.24 3.60
C GLY A 551 32.20 23.05 2.89
N ARG A 552 33.46 22.57 2.91
CA ARG A 552 34.57 23.16 2.14
C ARG A 552 34.44 22.86 0.64
N THR A 553 34.08 21.63 0.29
CA THR A 553 33.86 21.19 -1.10
C THR A 553 32.71 21.95 -1.75
N ILE A 554 31.56 22.06 -1.09
CA ILE A 554 30.42 22.85 -1.59
C ILE A 554 30.74 24.35 -1.65
N SER A 555 31.63 24.86 -0.79
CA SER A 555 32.09 26.26 -0.88
C SER A 555 32.89 26.54 -2.15
N LYS A 556 33.60 25.54 -2.71
CA LYS A 556 34.25 25.67 -4.04
C LYS A 556 33.20 25.81 -5.17
N LEU A 557 32.09 25.07 -5.11
CA LEU A 557 31.00 25.14 -6.12
C LEU A 557 30.35 26.53 -6.23
N LYS A 558 30.49 27.42 -5.23
CA LYS A 558 30.08 28.82 -5.35
C LYS A 558 30.80 29.57 -6.49
N LYS A 559 31.99 29.12 -6.91
CA LYS A 559 32.77 29.67 -8.03
C LYS A 559 32.65 28.83 -9.32
N HIS A 560 31.69 27.91 -9.39
CA HIS A 560 31.45 27.10 -10.58
C HIS A 560 31.03 27.96 -11.78
N LYS A 561 31.44 27.57 -12.99
CA LYS A 561 31.15 28.26 -14.26
C LYS A 561 29.66 28.36 -14.60
N ASP A 562 28.86 27.44 -14.07
CA ASP A 562 27.41 27.42 -14.20
C ASP A 562 26.73 28.23 -13.07
N GLY A 563 25.92 29.21 -13.46
CA GLY A 563 25.19 30.09 -12.55
C GLY A 563 24.10 29.39 -11.73
N GLU A 564 23.51 28.28 -12.19
CA GLU A 564 22.56 27.50 -11.43
C GLU A 564 23.25 26.68 -10.33
N VAL A 565 24.40 26.07 -10.64
CA VAL A 565 25.27 25.39 -9.66
C VAL A 565 25.74 26.37 -8.59
N SER A 566 26.29 27.53 -8.99
CA SER A 566 26.74 28.55 -8.05
C SER A 566 25.60 29.04 -7.14
N ARG A 567 24.43 29.36 -7.72
CA ARG A 567 23.24 29.79 -6.95
C ARG A 567 22.79 28.72 -5.96
N SER A 568 22.75 27.46 -6.39
CA SER A 568 22.31 26.32 -5.56
C SER A 568 23.29 26.05 -4.40
N ALA A 569 24.60 26.09 -4.65
CA ALA A 569 25.63 26.00 -3.61
C ALA A 569 25.56 27.16 -2.61
N GLN A 570 25.27 28.38 -3.08
CA GLN A 570 25.07 29.55 -2.21
C GLN A 570 23.81 29.41 -1.33
N ILE A 571 22.70 28.90 -1.87
CA ILE A 571 21.47 28.65 -1.10
C ILE A 571 21.71 27.59 -0.03
N LEU A 572 22.34 26.47 -0.39
CA LEU A 572 22.61 25.36 0.54
C LEU A 572 23.53 25.78 1.70
N ILE A 573 24.58 26.56 1.41
CA ILE A 573 25.46 27.11 2.46
C ILE A 573 24.76 28.16 3.32
N LYS A 574 23.84 28.96 2.76
CA LYS A 574 23.01 29.89 3.56
C LYS A 574 22.06 29.13 4.50
N LYS A 575 21.41 28.06 4.01
CA LYS A 575 20.59 27.15 4.82
C LYS A 575 21.40 26.60 5.99
N TRP A 576 22.51 25.91 5.72
CA TRP A 576 23.39 25.37 6.77
C TRP A 576 23.93 26.44 7.73
N LYS A 577 24.22 27.66 7.28
CA LYS A 577 24.63 28.73 8.19
C LYS A 577 23.52 29.11 9.17
N LYS A 578 22.29 29.28 8.69
CA LYS A 578 21.14 29.58 9.55
C LYS A 578 20.86 28.41 10.50
N ASP A 579 20.73 27.21 9.95
CA ASP A 579 20.31 26.00 10.67
C ASP A 579 21.30 25.56 11.78
N PHE A 580 22.55 26.06 11.76
CA PHE A 580 23.62 25.65 12.70
C PHE A 580 24.35 26.78 13.44
N PHE A 581 24.15 28.05 13.09
CA PHE A 581 24.88 29.19 13.68
C PHE A 581 24.01 30.43 13.96
N GLU A 582 22.70 30.40 13.70
CA GLU A 582 21.74 31.48 13.98
C GLU A 582 20.58 30.99 14.88
N ALA A 583 20.88 30.04 15.78
CA ALA A 583 19.96 29.43 16.75
C ALA A 583 20.39 29.75 18.20
#